data_AF-A0A497PKU6-F1
#
_entry.id   AF-A0A497PKU6-F1
#
_cell.length_a   1.000
_cell.length_b   1.000
_cell.length_c   1.000
_cell.angle_alpha   90.00
_cell.angle_beta   90.00
_cell.angle_gamma   90.00
#
_symmetry.space_group_name_H-M   'P 1'
#
loop_
_entity.id
_entity.type
_entity.pdbx_description
1 polymer ?
#
loop_
_entity_poly.entity_id
_entity_poly.type
_entity_poly.pdbx_seq_one_letter_code
_entity_poly.pdbx_strand_id
1 'polypeptide(L)'
;MAEQMVVGKYTVNYVITQEGQMYRVDAEVEINRQIYNGNWYFPESPDNDALFNYFKQWIAGIEKELEYEANPLNQDFSTELGDELKNIIIEAVKYVRNYPDVDVQGFKEWYDKRFPISIFQPEALMNWLLRKLNKKNFDEIKEHFINAKFIELD
;
A
#
# COMPACT_ATOMS: atom_id res chain seq x y z
N MET A 1 6.45 -22.17 27.13
CA MET A 1 5.69 -20.97 27.54
C MET A 1 5.84 -19.96 26.43
N ALA A 2 4.79 -19.24 26.06
CA ALA A 2 4.91 -18.18 25.07
C ALA A 2 5.70 -17.01 25.67
N GLU A 3 6.77 -16.62 25.00
CA GLU A 3 7.60 -15.47 25.31
C GLU A 3 7.07 -14.23 24.58
N GLN A 4 7.46 -13.04 25.02
CA GLN A 4 7.00 -11.78 24.45
C GLN A 4 8.18 -10.89 24.10
N MET A 5 8.10 -10.22 22.96
CA MET A 5 9.07 -9.22 22.52
C MET A 5 8.35 -8.00 21.98
N VAL A 6 8.79 -6.81 22.41
CA VAL A 6 8.27 -5.54 21.90
C VAL A 6 9.11 -5.09 20.72
N VAL A 7 8.47 -4.90 19.57
CA VAL A 7 9.10 -4.42 18.34
C VAL A 7 8.36 -3.18 17.86
N GLY A 8 8.98 -2.01 18.10
CA GLY A 8 8.31 -0.73 17.88
C GLY A 8 7.08 -0.59 18.79
N LYS A 9 5.89 -0.46 18.19
CA LYS A 9 4.60 -0.38 18.91
C LYS A 9 3.88 -1.73 19.05
N TYR A 10 4.43 -2.80 18.49
CA TYR A 10 3.79 -4.12 18.46
C TYR A 10 4.40 -5.06 19.50
N THR A 11 3.55 -5.92 20.05
CA THR A 11 3.98 -7.02 20.92
C THR A 11 3.88 -8.31 20.15
N VAL A 12 5.02 -8.98 19.97
CA VAL A 12 5.12 -10.30 19.34
C VAL A 12 5.13 -11.36 20.43
N ASN A 13 4.17 -12.27 20.40
CA ASN A 13 4.19 -13.48 21.21
C ASN A 13 4.89 -14.58 20.42
N TYR A 14 5.81 -15.34 21.02
CA TYR A 14 6.51 -16.38 20.30
C TYR A 14 6.87 -17.60 21.16
N VAL A 15 7.14 -18.72 20.51
CA VAL A 15 7.59 -19.97 21.15
C VAL A 15 8.76 -20.52 20.35
N ILE A 16 9.83 -20.90 21.05
CA ILE A 16 10.95 -21.61 20.46
C ILE A 16 10.80 -23.10 20.78
N THR A 17 10.81 -23.94 19.75
CA THR A 17 10.74 -25.40 19.86
C THR A 17 11.94 -26.01 19.14
N GLN A 18 12.65 -26.94 19.78
CA GLN A 18 13.69 -27.70 19.10
C GLN A 18 13.08 -28.86 18.31
N GLU A 19 13.29 -28.87 17.00
CA GLU A 19 12.82 -29.91 16.06
C GLU A 19 14.02 -30.58 15.39
N GLY A 20 14.47 -31.69 15.98
CA GLY A 20 15.68 -32.38 15.52
C GLY A 20 16.93 -31.51 15.70
N GLN A 21 17.59 -31.18 14.59
CA GLN A 21 18.79 -30.33 14.56
C GLN A 21 18.49 -28.83 14.39
N MET A 22 17.22 -28.44 14.27
CA MET A 22 16.80 -27.06 14.03
C MET A 22 15.98 -26.53 15.22
N TYR A 23 15.96 -25.22 15.40
CA TYR A 23 15.07 -24.51 16.30
C TYR A 23 13.99 -23.83 15.49
N ARG A 24 12.73 -24.24 15.68
CA ARG A 24 11.56 -23.58 15.11
C ARG A 24 11.13 -22.47 16.05
N VAL A 25 10.89 -21.29 15.49
CA VAL A 25 10.29 -20.15 16.19
C VAL A 25 8.93 -19.92 15.58
N ASP A 26 7.89 -20.11 16.38
CA ASP A 26 6.51 -19.78 16.03
C ASP A 26 6.17 -18.45 16.67
N ALA A 27 5.81 -17.42 15.89
CA ALA A 27 5.43 -16.11 16.42
C ALA A 27 4.05 -15.65 15.93
N GLU A 28 3.44 -14.82 16.75
CA GLU A 28 2.12 -14.26 16.56
C GLU A 28 2.16 -12.76 16.89
N VAL A 29 1.55 -11.94 16.04
CA VAL A 29 1.32 -10.52 16.30
C VAL A 29 -0.12 -10.15 15.93
N GLU A 30 -0.78 -9.36 16.77
CA GLU A 30 -2.09 -8.79 16.47
C GLU A 30 -1.94 -7.36 15.96
N ILE A 31 -2.41 -7.10 14.74
CA ILE A 31 -2.39 -5.78 14.12
C ILE A 31 -3.81 -5.49 13.61
N ASN A 32 -4.39 -4.37 14.04
CA ASN A 32 -5.75 -3.96 13.64
C ASN A 32 -6.83 -5.06 13.84
N ARG A 33 -6.76 -5.82 14.94
CA ARG A 33 -7.65 -6.96 15.27
C ARG A 33 -7.53 -8.17 14.34
N GLN A 34 -6.47 -8.23 13.53
CA GLN A 34 -6.12 -9.38 12.72
C GLN A 34 -4.85 -10.02 13.27
N ILE A 35 -4.84 -11.34 13.35
CA ILE A 35 -3.72 -12.12 13.86
C ILE A 35 -2.85 -12.55 12.68
N TYR A 36 -1.56 -12.25 12.77
CA TYR A 36 -0.54 -12.65 11.81
C TYR A 36 0.39 -13.66 12.47
N ASN A 37 0.63 -14.77 11.78
CA ASN A 37 1.51 -15.85 12.25
C ASN A 37 2.76 -15.92 11.38
N GLY A 38 3.91 -16.15 12.01
CA GLY A 38 5.19 -16.31 11.34
C GLY A 38 5.94 -17.49 11.91
N ASN A 39 6.70 -18.19 11.05
CA ASN A 39 7.50 -19.34 11.46
C ASN A 39 8.89 -19.21 10.86
N TRP A 40 9.92 -19.39 11.68
CA TRP A 40 11.33 -19.38 11.24
C TRP A 40 12.05 -20.61 11.77
N TYR A 41 13.10 -21.02 11.06
CA TYR A 41 13.94 -22.15 11.45
C TYR A 41 15.39 -21.69 11.54
N PHE A 42 16.02 -21.97 12.68
CA PHE A 42 17.39 -21.61 12.97
C PHE A 42 18.24 -22.86 13.19
N PRO A 43 19.49 -22.91 12.69
CA PRO A 43 20.39 -24.03 12.92
C PRO A 43 20.94 -24.07 14.36
N GLU A 44 20.86 -22.95 15.07
CA GLU A 44 21.28 -22.79 16.47
C GLU A 44 20.16 -22.08 17.24
N SER A 45 20.18 -22.16 18.57
CA SER A 45 19.17 -21.48 19.40
C SER A 45 19.28 -19.97 19.15
N PRO A 46 18.24 -19.32 18.60
CA PRO A 46 18.32 -17.91 18.29
C PRO A 46 18.36 -17.09 19.58
N ASP A 47 19.14 -16.01 19.58
CA ASP A 47 19.16 -15.04 20.67
C ASP A 47 18.14 -13.91 20.42
N ASN A 48 17.97 -13.05 21.43
CA ASN A 48 17.01 -11.96 21.36
C ASN A 48 17.32 -10.96 20.23
N ASP A 49 18.59 -10.72 19.92
CA ASP A 49 18.99 -9.75 18.88
C ASP A 49 18.68 -10.30 17.49
N ALA A 50 18.93 -11.60 17.25
CA ALA A 50 18.52 -12.28 16.04
C ALA A 50 16.99 -12.22 15.89
N LEU A 51 16.25 -12.66 16.91
CA LEU A 51 14.78 -12.66 16.90
C LEU A 51 14.22 -11.26 16.65
N PHE A 52 14.76 -10.23 17.31
CA PHE A 52 14.32 -8.85 17.14
C PHE A 52 14.44 -8.41 15.68
N ASN A 53 15.55 -8.73 15.01
CA ASN A 53 15.76 -8.36 13.61
C ASN A 53 14.79 -9.10 12.67
N TYR A 54 14.55 -10.39 12.89
CA TYR A 54 13.57 -11.15 12.10
C TYR A 54 12.14 -10.63 12.31
N PHE A 55 11.73 -10.41 13.55
CA PHE A 55 10.40 -9.88 13.88
C PHE A 55 10.21 -8.46 13.33
N LYS A 56 11.23 -7.60 13.39
CA LYS A 56 11.18 -6.26 12.81
C LYS A 56 10.98 -6.29 11.30
N GLN A 57 11.71 -7.15 10.59
CA GLN A 57 11.53 -7.31 9.13
C GLN A 57 10.15 -7.88 8.78
N TRP A 58 9.68 -8.86 9.55
CA TRP A 58 8.38 -9.47 9.35
C TRP A 58 7.22 -8.49 9.59
N ILE A 59 7.25 -7.75 10.70
CA ILE A 59 6.27 -6.70 10.98
C ILE A 59 6.27 -5.64 9.89
N ALA A 60 7.45 -5.20 9.42
CA ALA A 60 7.52 -4.26 8.30
C ALA A 60 6.89 -4.83 7.02
N GLY A 61 7.03 -6.14 6.78
CA GLY A 61 6.33 -6.85 5.70
C GLY A 61 4.82 -6.83 5.85
N ILE A 62 4.30 -7.14 7.05
CA ILE A 62 2.86 -7.10 7.34
C ILE A 62 2.31 -5.68 7.23
N GLU A 63 3.02 -4.68 7.75
CA GLU A 63 2.60 -3.27 7.62
C GLU A 63 2.53 -2.87 6.16
N LYS A 64 3.49 -3.30 5.35
CA LYS A 64 3.48 -3.08 3.90
C LYS A 64 2.29 -3.78 3.23
N GLU A 65 2.01 -5.04 3.57
CA GLU A 65 0.84 -5.79 3.08
C GLU A 65 -0.49 -5.12 3.48
N LEU A 66 -0.62 -4.69 4.73
CA LEU A 66 -1.77 -3.93 5.22
C LEU A 66 -1.91 -2.57 4.53
N GLU A 67 -0.81 -1.89 4.25
CA GLU A 67 -0.78 -0.67 3.44
C GLU A 67 -1.22 -0.94 1.99
N TYR A 68 -0.86 -2.10 1.42
CA TYR A 68 -1.33 -2.54 0.10
C TYR A 68 -2.83 -2.89 0.10
N GLU A 69 -3.32 -3.64 1.09
CA GLU A 69 -4.72 -4.04 1.19
C GLU A 69 -5.65 -2.86 1.51
N ALA A 70 -5.18 -1.92 2.33
CA ALA A 70 -5.88 -0.68 2.60
C ALA A 70 -5.87 0.30 1.40
N ASN A 71 -5.03 0.06 0.38
CA ASN A 71 -4.87 0.97 -0.75
C ASN A 71 -4.48 0.23 -2.06
N PRO A 72 -5.47 -0.23 -2.87
CA PRO A 72 -5.21 -0.98 -4.12
C PRO A 72 -4.47 -0.16 -5.21
N LEU A 73 -4.21 1.12 -4.96
CA LEU A 73 -3.42 2.04 -5.80
C LEU A 73 -1.93 2.13 -5.39
N ASN A 74 -1.45 1.31 -4.44
CA ASN A 74 -0.04 1.32 -4.03
C ASN A 74 0.79 0.15 -4.58
N GLN A 75 0.25 -0.70 -5.46
CA GLN A 75 1.08 -1.64 -6.24
C GLN A 75 2.28 -0.89 -6.82
N ASP A 76 3.47 -1.48 -6.71
CA ASP A 76 4.73 -0.89 -7.11
C ASP A 76 4.71 -0.49 -8.61
N PHE A 77 4.26 0.74 -8.87
CA PHE A 77 4.11 1.32 -10.21
C PHE A 77 5.43 1.85 -10.78
N SER A 78 6.53 1.74 -10.00
CA SER A 78 7.87 2.21 -10.38
C SER A 78 8.42 1.52 -11.63
N THR A 79 7.94 0.32 -11.96
CA THR A 79 8.36 -0.44 -13.14
C THR A 79 7.49 -0.25 -14.37
N GLU A 80 6.25 0.27 -14.25
CA GLU A 80 5.29 0.30 -15.37
C GLU A 80 4.75 1.69 -15.76
N LEU A 81 4.75 2.71 -14.87
CA LEU A 81 4.04 3.98 -15.12
C LEU A 81 4.83 5.28 -14.89
N GLY A 82 5.95 5.26 -14.17
CA GLY A 82 6.81 6.43 -13.93
C GLY A 82 6.23 7.49 -12.96
N ASP A 83 7.11 8.31 -12.37
CA ASP A 83 6.77 9.34 -11.36
C ASP A 83 5.80 10.41 -11.87
N GLU A 84 5.85 10.70 -13.17
CA GLU A 84 5.00 11.71 -13.82
C GLU A 84 3.51 11.32 -13.76
N LEU A 85 3.16 10.07 -14.08
CA LEU A 85 1.75 9.63 -14.03
C LEU A 85 1.22 9.60 -12.60
N LYS A 86 2.06 9.24 -11.63
CA LYS A 86 1.71 9.29 -10.21
C LYS A 86 1.34 10.72 -9.79
N ASN A 87 2.15 11.71 -10.16
CA ASN A 87 1.88 13.11 -9.90
C ASN A 87 0.58 13.59 -10.57
N ILE A 88 0.37 13.19 -11.82
CA ILE A 88 -0.88 13.46 -12.56
C ILE A 88 -2.12 12.96 -11.82
N ILE A 89 -2.09 11.70 -11.34
CA ILE A 89 -3.24 11.10 -10.65
C ILE A 89 -3.52 11.84 -9.33
N ILE A 90 -2.47 12.18 -8.58
CA ILE A 90 -2.59 12.94 -7.34
C ILE A 90 -3.30 14.28 -7.59
N GLU A 91 -2.81 15.05 -8.56
CA GLU A 91 -3.39 16.34 -8.91
C GLU A 91 -4.82 16.20 -9.46
N ALA A 92 -5.12 15.13 -10.22
CA ALA A 92 -6.46 14.85 -10.73
C ALA A 92 -7.46 14.59 -9.60
N VAL A 93 -7.07 13.83 -8.59
CA VAL A 93 -7.90 13.59 -7.41
C VAL A 93 -8.15 14.89 -6.64
N LYS A 94 -7.10 15.70 -6.41
CA LYS A 94 -7.24 17.01 -5.75
C LYS A 94 -8.20 17.92 -6.51
N TYR A 95 -8.04 18.00 -7.83
CA TYR A 95 -8.88 18.82 -8.69
C TYR A 95 -10.34 18.39 -8.62
N VAL A 96 -10.64 17.10 -8.79
CA VAL A 96 -12.02 16.59 -8.74
C VAL A 96 -12.67 16.81 -7.37
N ARG A 97 -11.91 16.72 -6.27
CA ARG A 97 -12.46 17.01 -4.93
C ARG A 97 -12.78 18.48 -4.71
N ASN A 98 -11.96 19.37 -5.26
CA ASN A 98 -12.20 20.81 -5.19
C ASN A 98 -13.31 21.26 -6.15
N TYR A 99 -13.55 20.50 -7.22
CA TYR A 99 -14.58 20.76 -8.23
C TYR A 99 -15.40 19.49 -8.53
N PRO A 100 -16.28 19.03 -7.61
CA PRO A 100 -17.03 17.78 -7.76
C PRO A 100 -17.93 17.74 -9.00
N ASP A 101 -18.41 18.91 -9.41
CA ASP A 101 -19.32 19.08 -10.55
C ASP A 101 -18.58 19.20 -11.90
N VAL A 102 -17.26 19.01 -11.94
CA VAL A 102 -16.48 19.06 -13.18
C VAL A 102 -17.00 18.03 -14.19
N ASP A 103 -17.16 18.43 -15.44
CA ASP A 103 -17.46 17.54 -16.55
C ASP A 103 -16.18 17.06 -17.26
N VAL A 104 -16.33 16.17 -18.24
CA VAL A 104 -15.18 15.60 -18.99
C VAL A 104 -14.38 16.70 -19.69
N GLN A 105 -15.06 17.71 -20.25
CA GLN A 105 -14.42 18.78 -20.99
C GLN A 105 -13.62 19.69 -20.07
N GLY A 106 -14.20 20.11 -18.94
CA GLY A 106 -13.51 20.89 -17.91
C GLY A 106 -12.30 20.15 -17.33
N PHE A 107 -12.40 18.82 -17.14
CA PHE A 107 -11.27 18.01 -16.72
C PHE A 107 -10.14 17.98 -17.76
N LYS A 108 -10.46 17.82 -19.05
CA LYS A 108 -9.47 17.86 -20.14
C LYS A 108 -8.78 19.22 -20.22
N GLU A 109 -9.54 20.31 -20.14
CA GLU A 109 -8.98 21.67 -20.18
C GLU A 109 -8.09 21.99 -18.98
N TRP A 110 -8.47 21.52 -17.79
CA TRP A 110 -7.62 21.60 -16.61
C TRP A 110 -6.33 20.79 -16.81
N TYR A 111 -6.43 19.57 -17.33
CA TYR A 111 -5.30 18.69 -17.58
C TYR A 111 -4.28 19.34 -18.53
N ASP A 112 -4.75 19.82 -19.69
CA ASP A 112 -3.90 20.45 -20.71
C ASP A 112 -3.17 21.69 -20.17
N LYS A 113 -3.82 22.45 -19.28
CA LYS A 113 -3.21 23.61 -18.62
C LYS A 113 -2.20 23.22 -17.55
N ARG A 114 -2.49 22.16 -16.78
CA ARG A 114 -1.66 21.73 -15.63
C ARG A 114 -0.44 20.92 -16.08
N PHE A 115 -0.58 20.14 -17.15
CA PHE A 115 0.44 19.22 -17.65
C PHE A 115 0.71 19.42 -19.17
N PRO A 116 1.11 20.63 -19.62
CA PRO A 116 1.18 20.97 -21.04
C PRO A 116 2.28 20.22 -21.83
N ILE A 117 3.22 19.58 -21.15
CA ILE A 117 4.35 18.84 -21.76
C ILE A 117 4.25 17.34 -21.42
N SER A 118 3.13 16.90 -20.83
CA SER A 118 2.99 15.50 -20.44
C SER A 118 2.99 14.56 -21.64
N ILE A 119 3.75 13.48 -21.53
CA ILE A 119 3.72 12.39 -22.51
C ILE A 119 2.40 11.60 -22.44
N PHE A 120 1.67 11.71 -21.33
CA PHE A 120 0.36 11.11 -21.13
C PHE A 120 -0.71 12.06 -21.65
N GLN A 121 -1.25 11.78 -22.83
CA GLN A 121 -2.37 12.55 -23.36
C GLN A 121 -3.61 12.39 -22.45
N PRO A 122 -4.44 13.45 -22.27
CA PRO A 122 -5.60 13.40 -21.36
C PRO A 122 -6.58 12.25 -21.65
N GLU A 123 -6.74 11.89 -22.91
CA GLU A 123 -7.60 10.77 -23.33
C GLU A 123 -7.00 9.40 -22.97
N ALA A 124 -5.68 9.26 -23.09
CA ALA A 124 -4.97 8.06 -22.68
C ALA A 124 -5.07 7.88 -21.15
N LEU A 125 -4.91 8.98 -20.39
CA LEU A 125 -5.13 9.00 -18.95
C LEU A 125 -6.57 8.60 -18.59
N MET A 126 -7.56 9.18 -19.26
CA MET A 126 -8.98 8.88 -19.00
C MET A 126 -9.29 7.39 -19.24
N ASN A 127 -8.85 6.84 -20.38
CA ASN A 127 -9.03 5.43 -20.71
C ASN A 127 -8.31 4.52 -19.72
N TRP A 128 -7.12 4.93 -19.27
CA TRP A 128 -6.36 4.21 -18.26
C TRP A 128 -7.12 4.18 -16.92
N LEU A 129 -7.64 5.33 -16.47
CA LEU A 129 -8.44 5.43 -15.23
C LEU A 129 -9.70 4.57 -15.29
N LEU A 130 -10.44 4.62 -16.41
CA LEU A 130 -11.62 3.77 -16.63
C LEU A 130 -11.29 2.28 -16.50
N ARG A 131 -10.23 1.84 -17.18
CA ARG A 131 -9.78 0.45 -17.15
C ARG A 131 -9.27 0.03 -15.77
N LYS A 132 -8.43 0.84 -15.12
CA LYS A 132 -7.76 0.49 -13.86
C LYS A 132 -8.72 0.47 -12.69
N LEU A 133 -9.65 1.44 -12.63
CA LEU A 133 -10.67 1.54 -11.58
C LEU A 133 -11.91 0.68 -11.88
N ASN A 134 -11.92 -0.02 -13.02
CA ASN A 134 -13.06 -0.80 -13.51
C ASN A 134 -14.36 0.03 -13.55
N LYS A 135 -14.29 1.23 -14.14
CA LYS A 135 -15.39 2.20 -14.27
C LYS A 135 -15.83 2.34 -15.72
N LYS A 136 -17.09 2.72 -15.91
CA LYS A 136 -17.71 2.83 -17.24
C LYS A 136 -17.62 4.22 -17.85
N ASN A 137 -17.57 5.25 -17.02
CA ASN A 137 -17.56 6.65 -17.45
C ASN A 137 -16.82 7.54 -16.44
N PHE A 138 -16.66 8.82 -16.80
CA PHE A 138 -15.97 9.79 -15.96
C PHE A 138 -16.73 10.11 -14.67
N ASP A 139 -18.06 10.07 -14.66
CA ASP A 139 -18.84 10.32 -13.44
C ASP A 139 -18.54 9.27 -12.36
N GLU A 140 -18.44 7.99 -12.75
CA GLU A 140 -18.03 6.93 -11.84
C GLU A 140 -16.58 7.07 -11.35
N ILE A 141 -15.68 7.66 -12.15
CA ILE A 141 -14.32 8.01 -11.73
C ILE A 141 -14.37 9.13 -10.68
N LYS A 142 -15.18 10.18 -10.92
CA LYS A 142 -15.33 11.29 -9.98
C LYS A 142 -15.86 10.81 -8.64
N GLU A 143 -16.94 10.03 -8.66
CA GLU A 143 -17.50 9.44 -7.44
C GLU A 143 -16.45 8.60 -6.69
N HIS A 144 -15.60 7.86 -7.41
CA HIS A 144 -14.51 7.12 -6.79
C HIS A 144 -13.48 8.05 -6.13
N PHE A 145 -13.03 9.11 -6.81
CA PHE A 145 -12.05 10.06 -6.27
C PHE A 145 -12.57 10.86 -5.07
N ILE A 146 -13.86 11.21 -5.06
CA ILE A 146 -14.52 11.90 -3.95
C ILE A 146 -14.58 10.98 -2.73
N ASN A 147 -14.98 9.72 -2.91
CA ASN A 147 -15.27 8.81 -1.80
C ASN A 147 -14.07 8.00 -1.31
N ALA A 148 -13.02 7.82 -2.12
CA ALA A 148 -11.82 7.08 -1.71
C ALA A 148 -11.07 7.82 -0.59
N LYS A 149 -10.40 7.11 0.32
CA LYS A 149 -9.44 7.74 1.24
C LYS A 149 -8.12 7.97 0.50
N PHE A 150 -8.04 9.06 -0.26
CA PHE A 150 -6.78 9.52 -0.86
C PHE A 150 -5.97 10.22 0.21
N ILE A 151 -4.87 9.60 0.64
CA ILE A 151 -3.87 10.23 1.50
C ILE A 151 -2.91 10.96 0.58
N GLU A 152 -2.84 12.29 0.69
CA GLU A 152 -1.75 13.05 0.09
C GLU A 152 -0.45 12.52 0.67
N LEU A 153 0.39 11.88 -0.15
CA LEU A 153 1.75 11.57 0.25
C LEU A 153 2.50 12.91 0.25
N ASP A 154 2.81 13.42 1.45
CA ASP A 154 3.77 14.52 1.66
C ASP A 154 5.16 14.17 1.12
#